data_AF-A0A1T5KQQ2-F1
#
_entry.id   AF-A0A1T5KQQ2-F1
#
_cell.length_a   1.000
_cell.length_b   1.000
_cell.length_c   1.000
_cell.angle_alpha   90.00
_cell.angle_beta   90.00
_cell.angle_gamma   90.00
#
_symmetry.space_group_name_H-M   'P 1'
#
loop_
_entity.id
_entity.type
_entity.pdbx_description
1 polymer ?
#
loop_
_entity_poly.entity_id
_entity_poly.type
_entity_poly.pdbx_seq_one_letter_code
_entity_poly.pdbx_strand_id
1 'polypeptide(L)'
;MLKENIQKPVSTSSVELWNDQLYPHVTPEIIDRLNNLLDFTEPGELREYLLEIYHLYIIHEHDSLPYNFKELANSMQILFDFLKFAQEELNNK
;
A
#
# COMPACT_ATOMS: atom_id res chain seq x y z
N MET A 1 16.73 -2.16 -65.39
CA MET A 1 16.64 -1.27 -64.22
C MET A 1 16.08 -2.08 -63.06
N LEU A 2 16.93 -2.43 -62.10
CA LEU A 2 16.53 -3.09 -60.86
C LEU A 2 15.81 -2.09 -59.96
N LYS A 3 14.66 -2.47 -59.39
CA LYS A 3 14.10 -1.81 -58.21
C LYS A 3 14.02 -2.86 -57.11
N GLU A 4 14.85 -2.65 -56.11
CA GLU A 4 15.08 -3.49 -54.96
C GLU A 4 13.81 -3.63 -54.13
N ASN A 5 13.45 -4.87 -53.81
CA ASN A 5 12.38 -5.19 -52.89
C ASN A 5 12.95 -5.07 -51.46
N ILE A 6 12.85 -3.87 -50.89
CA ILE A 6 13.38 -3.59 -49.54
C ILE A 6 12.42 -4.21 -48.51
N GLN A 7 12.87 -5.31 -47.92
CA GLN A 7 12.38 -5.88 -46.68
C GLN A 7 12.24 -4.76 -45.63
N LYS A 8 11.01 -4.46 -45.19
CA LYS A 8 10.82 -3.56 -44.05
C LYS A 8 11.45 -4.19 -42.81
N PRO A 9 12.32 -3.48 -42.07
CA PRO A 9 12.85 -4.00 -40.82
C PRO A 9 11.69 -4.13 -39.83
N VAL A 10 11.57 -5.32 -39.24
CA VAL A 10 10.79 -5.52 -38.02
C VAL A 10 11.37 -4.55 -37.01
N SER A 11 10.62 -3.48 -36.73
CA SER A 11 10.86 -2.61 -35.61
C SER A 11 10.60 -3.42 -34.35
N THR A 12 11.61 -4.16 -33.90
CA THR A 12 11.83 -4.45 -32.48
C THR A 12 12.08 -3.12 -31.79
N SER A 13 10.99 -2.36 -31.64
CA SER A 13 10.80 -1.52 -30.48
C SER A 13 10.85 -2.49 -29.31
N SER A 14 12.00 -2.56 -28.65
CA SER A 14 12.12 -3.01 -27.28
C SER A 14 11.19 -2.13 -26.47
N VAL A 15 9.90 -2.48 -26.49
CA VAL A 15 8.94 -2.02 -25.51
C VAL A 15 9.54 -2.53 -24.22
N GLU A 16 10.08 -1.60 -23.45
CA GLU A 16 10.47 -1.83 -22.07
C GLU A 16 9.34 -2.62 -21.43
N LEU A 17 9.62 -3.91 -21.20
CA LEU A 17 8.81 -4.77 -20.36
C LEU A 17 8.96 -4.18 -18.97
N TRP A 18 8.17 -3.15 -18.68
CA TRP A 18 7.91 -2.72 -17.32
C TRP A 18 7.37 -3.97 -16.64
N ASN A 19 8.21 -4.56 -15.79
CA ASN A 19 7.82 -5.71 -14.99
C ASN A 19 6.61 -5.29 -14.16
N ASP A 20 5.41 -5.69 -14.62
CA ASP A 20 4.16 -5.67 -13.87
C ASP A 20 4.22 -6.54 -12.59
N GLN A 21 5.41 -6.90 -12.09
CA GLN A 21 5.65 -7.83 -10.99
C GLN A 21 6.33 -7.19 -9.76
N LEU A 22 6.52 -5.87 -9.72
CA LEU A 22 7.27 -5.22 -8.63
C LEU A 22 6.40 -4.48 -7.59
N TYR A 23 5.08 -4.42 -7.78
CA TYR A 23 4.17 -3.86 -6.78
C TYR A 23 3.24 -4.95 -6.24
N PRO A 24 2.97 -5.00 -4.93
CA PRO A 24 1.95 -5.89 -4.40
C PRO A 24 0.61 -5.54 -5.06
N HIS A 25 0.10 -6.47 -5.87
CA HIS A 25 -1.19 -6.29 -6.53
C HIS A 25 -2.31 -6.43 -5.50
N VAL A 26 -3.08 -5.37 -5.32
CA VAL A 26 -4.33 -5.42 -4.55
C VAL A 26 -5.31 -6.28 -5.34
N THR A 27 -5.49 -7.53 -4.90
CA THR A 27 -6.43 -8.46 -5.52
C THR A 27 -7.87 -8.16 -5.06
N PRO A 28 -8.90 -8.61 -5.79
CA PRO A 28 -10.28 -8.51 -5.33
C PRO A 28 -10.50 -9.12 -3.94
N GLU A 29 -9.84 -10.23 -3.62
CA GLU A 29 -9.94 -10.85 -2.30
C GLU A 29 -9.35 -9.96 -1.19
N ILE A 30 -8.26 -9.22 -1.45
CA ILE A 30 -7.70 -8.26 -0.50
C ILE A 30 -8.71 -7.12 -0.26
N ILE A 31 -9.38 -6.64 -1.31
CA ILE A 31 -10.40 -5.59 -1.21
C ILE A 31 -11.58 -6.08 -0.37
N ASP A 32 -12.08 -7.29 -0.63
CA ASP A 32 -13.20 -7.85 0.14
C ASP A 32 -12.85 -8.00 1.62
N ARG A 33 -11.63 -8.45 1.94
CA ARG A 33 -11.16 -8.53 3.34
C ARG A 33 -10.99 -7.16 3.98
N LEU A 34 -10.53 -6.16 3.22
CA LEU A 34 -10.44 -4.78 3.70
C LEU A 34 -11.82 -4.20 3.96
N ASN A 35 -12.79 -4.42 3.08
CA ASN A 35 -14.17 -4.00 3.29
C ASN A 35 -14.74 -4.63 4.57
N ASN A 36 -14.56 -5.94 4.77
CA ASN A 36 -14.99 -6.61 6.00
C ASN A 36 -14.34 -6.04 7.26
N LEU A 37 -13.07 -5.62 7.19
CA LEU A 37 -12.38 -4.99 8.32
C LEU A 37 -13.02 -3.63 8.65
N LEU A 38 -13.26 -2.80 7.63
CA LEU A 38 -13.82 -1.46 7.80
C LEU A 38 -15.33 -1.48 8.12
N ASP A 39 -16.04 -2.53 7.77
CA ASP A 39 -17.43 -2.77 8.20
C ASP A 39 -17.51 -3.23 9.66
N PHE A 40 -16.47 -3.91 10.17
CA PHE A 40 -16.44 -4.36 11.56
C PHE A 40 -16.12 -3.23 12.55
N THR A 41 -15.29 -2.27 12.16
CA THR A 41 -14.92 -1.12 12.99
C THR A 41 -14.67 0.07 12.08
N GLU A 42 -15.27 1.21 12.40
CA GLU A 42 -15.08 2.43 11.62
C GLU A 42 -13.59 2.78 11.55
N PRO A 43 -13.06 3.22 10.39
CA PRO A 43 -11.62 3.47 10.24
C PRO A 43 -11.06 4.42 11.30
N GLY A 44 -11.82 5.46 11.68
CA GLY A 44 -11.45 6.42 12.71
C GLY A 44 -11.35 5.78 14.10
N GLU A 45 -12.29 4.91 14.44
CA GLU A 45 -12.28 4.18 15.71
C GLU A 45 -11.12 3.17 15.77
N LEU A 46 -10.91 2.42 14.69
CA LEU A 46 -9.78 1.50 14.57
C LEU A 46 -8.43 2.23 14.71
N ARG A 47 -8.32 3.44 14.13
CA ARG A 47 -7.14 4.29 14.26
C ARG A 47 -6.86 4.67 15.71
N GLU A 48 -7.88 5.07 16.47
CA GLU A 48 -7.71 5.42 17.88
C GLU A 48 -7.28 4.22 18.72
N TYR A 49 -7.88 3.04 18.52
CA TYR A 49 -7.46 1.81 19.22
C TYR A 49 -6.01 1.45 18.95
N LEU A 50 -5.57 1.54 17.69
CA LEU A 50 -4.19 1.23 17.33
C LEU A 50 -3.22 2.30 17.84
N LEU A 51 -3.60 3.57 17.88
CA LEU A 51 -2.80 4.64 18.49
C LEU A 51 -2.62 4.41 20.00
N GLU A 52 -3.68 4.03 20.70
CA GLU A 52 -3.61 3.70 22.12
C GLU A 52 -2.63 2.56 22.37
N ILE A 53 -2.74 1.44 21.63
CA ILE A 53 -1.81 0.31 21.72
C ILE A 53 -0.38 0.74 21.41
N TYR A 54 -0.19 1.54 20.35
CA TYR A 54 1.14 2.01 19.93
C TYR A 54 1.79 2.91 20.99
N HIS A 55 1.03 3.84 21.59
CA HIS A 55 1.52 4.68 22.68
C HIS A 55 1.83 3.86 23.94
N LEU A 56 0.95 2.93 24.31
CA LEU A 56 1.19 2.04 25.45
C LEU A 56 2.48 1.24 25.24
N TYR A 57 2.70 0.71 24.04
CA TYR A 57 3.93 0.00 23.70
C TYR A 57 5.18 0.89 23.90
N ILE A 58 5.17 2.10 23.33
CA ILE A 58 6.30 3.02 23.48
C ILE A 58 6.54 3.36 24.96
N ILE A 59 5.48 3.63 25.74
CA ILE A 59 5.62 4.01 27.15
C ILE A 59 6.22 2.87 27.97
N HIS A 60 5.77 1.63 27.78
CA HIS A 60 6.17 0.50 28.63
C HIS A 60 7.48 -0.16 28.18
N GLU A 61 7.78 -0.16 26.88
CA GLU A 61 8.91 -0.90 26.30
C GLU A 61 10.00 0.03 25.73
N HIS A 62 10.04 1.31 26.12
CA HIS A 62 11.01 2.30 25.61
C HIS A 62 12.48 1.89 25.80
N ASP A 63 12.77 1.09 26.83
CA ASP A 63 14.12 0.60 27.12
C ASP A 63 14.52 -0.61 26.27
N SER A 64 13.58 -1.22 25.52
CA SER A 64 13.78 -2.46 24.77
C SER A 64 13.09 -2.43 23.41
N LEU A 65 13.23 -1.31 22.70
CA LEU A 65 12.69 -1.16 21.35
C LEU A 65 13.32 -2.18 20.38
N PRO A 66 12.54 -2.75 19.46
CA PRO A 66 13.02 -3.71 18.49
C PRO A 66 14.01 -3.05 17.53
N TYR A 67 14.94 -3.84 16.99
CA TYR A 67 16.00 -3.35 16.10
C TYR A 67 15.46 -2.55 14.89
N ASN A 68 14.29 -2.93 14.38
CA ASN A 68 13.60 -2.30 13.26
C ASN A 68 12.46 -1.35 13.70
N PHE A 69 12.55 -0.77 14.91
CA PHE A 69 11.50 0.10 15.43
C PHE A 69 11.21 1.30 14.52
N LYS A 70 12.22 1.84 13.85
CA LYS A 70 12.04 2.98 12.93
C LYS A 70 11.16 2.60 11.73
N GLU A 71 11.41 1.44 11.13
CA GLU A 71 10.60 0.92 10.02
C GLU A 71 9.18 0.63 10.49
N LEU A 72 9.02 0.02 11.68
CA LEU A 72 7.71 -0.23 12.28
C LEU A 72 6.95 1.08 12.53
N ALA A 73 7.60 2.10 13.10
CA ALA A 73 7.00 3.41 13.35
C ALA A 73 6.52 4.07 12.06
N ASN A 74 7.32 3.99 10.98
CA ASN A 74 6.92 4.49 9.67
C ASN A 74 5.71 3.73 9.12
N SER A 75 5.69 2.39 9.22
CA SER A 75 4.54 1.58 8.78
C SER A 75 3.26 1.90 9.56
N MET A 76 3.37 2.10 10.88
CA MET A 76 2.24 2.51 11.74
C MET A 76 1.72 3.89 11.34
N GLN A 77 2.62 4.85 11.06
CA GLN A 77 2.23 6.17 10.60
C GLN A 77 1.45 6.10 9.27
N ILE A 78 1.95 5.33 8.29
CA ILE A 78 1.26 5.13 7.00
C ILE A 78 -0.13 4.53 7.21
N LEU A 79 -0.26 3.54 8.11
CA LEU A 79 -1.54 2.95 8.45
C LEU A 79 -2.50 3.97 9.09
N PHE A 80 -2.03 4.79 10.02
CA PHE A 80 -2.85 5.82 10.65
C PHE A 80 -3.32 6.88 9.67
N ASP A 81 -2.45 7.28 8.74
CA ASP A 81 -2.81 8.23 7.69
C ASP A 81 -3.84 7.63 6.72
N PHE A 82 -3.70 6.35 6.37
CA PHE A 82 -4.69 5.62 5.58
C PHE A 82 -6.04 5.55 6.29
N LEU A 83 -6.08 5.17 7.57
CA LEU A 83 -7.33 5.06 8.33
C LEU A 83 -8.02 6.42 8.50
N LYS A 84 -7.24 7.48 8.73
CA LYS A 84 -7.76 8.85 8.77
C LYS A 84 -8.40 9.23 7.43
N PHE A 85 -7.69 9.02 6.33
CA PHE A 85 -8.21 9.26 4.98
C PHE A 85 -9.49 8.46 4.71
N ALA A 86 -9.51 7.18 5.06
CA ALA A 86 -10.68 6.33 4.86
C ALA A 86 -11.90 6.84 5.64
N GLN A 87 -11.74 7.29 6.89
CA GLN A 87 -12.83 7.89 7.65
C GLN A 87 -13.35 9.18 7.01
N GLU A 88 -12.44 10.06 6.57
CA GLU A 88 -12.81 11.30 5.89
C GLU A 88 -13.62 11.03 4.62
N GLU A 89 -13.21 10.05 3.81
CA GLU A 89 -13.95 9.62 2.62
C GLU A 89 -15.31 9.00 2.92
N LEU A 90 -15.45 8.24 4.03
CA LEU A 90 -16.74 7.70 4.44
C LEU A 90 -17.70 8.80 4.93
N ASN A 91 -17.19 9.82 5.62
CA ASN A 91 -18.00 10.94 6.11
C ASN A 91 -18.43 11.91 5.01
N ASN A 92 -17.71 11.92 3.88
CA ASN A 92 -17.99 12.79 2.72
C ASN A 92 -18.99 12.17 1.72
N LYS A 93 -19.44 10.93 1.94
CA LYS A 93 -20.47 10.24 1.14
C LYS A 93 -21.88 10.53 1.66
#